data_AF-A0A4Y5Z7Q1-F1
#
_entry.id   AF-A0A4Y5Z7Q1-F1
#
_cell.length_a   1.000
_cell.length_b   1.000
_cell.length_c   1.000
_cell.angle_alpha   90.00
_cell.angle_beta   90.00
_cell.angle_gamma   90.00
#
_symmetry.space_group_name_H-M   'P 1'
#
loop_
_entity.id
_entity.type
_entity.pdbx_description
1 polymer ?
#
loop_
_entity_poly.entity_id
_entity_poly.type
_entity_poly.pdbx_seq_one_letter_code
_entity_poly.pdbx_strand_id
1 'polypeptide(L)'
;MGVVLAMLAPWAHGAGFDCTKAATGVEKAICTSPRVSALDGQLGDAFRTALKNHPGDADALKLDQRHWLASRDATLSAYRSLKEAEPSVVSYYTARINFLKGLDATTWPKPFDALRPALAKLPASGVKIPDDFAKTGVDIHVAEAVQMETPSAFPWQADATLRDALKDLESYAGYRKLPGSDISSLWSMGGTAHCWTETTFRIQGKQATAVDLPTLWTGADCMTDHGLARIGGNTVAYTVGDGSADEATFETSVWNGKAFGPDEMLLMRFDHVLKSEASACAPGKDACDDFAKLAMTAATRFDRSPQKGTLDTAFAPFDKAAYAALLKAAHASNGPLDKDGQPPELPLLDDAGGHMTGYSSDAEAFPLVFRGETLLALIDHGHVGWRVNNDWMVAAWRLKNGALEPVAAAYISVNRDKLLLAAPVPAPPPETH
;
A
#
# COMPACT_ATOMS: atom_id res chain seq x y z
N MET A 1 13.85 8.84 59.90
CA MET A 1 14.09 9.52 58.61
C MET A 1 13.85 8.50 57.51
N GLY A 2 12.66 8.51 56.91
CA GLY A 2 12.30 7.59 55.83
C GLY A 2 12.80 8.11 54.50
N VAL A 3 13.58 7.31 53.79
CA VAL A 3 14.06 7.58 52.42
C VAL A 3 12.86 7.43 51.49
N VAL A 4 12.41 8.55 50.90
CA VAL A 4 11.45 8.53 49.79
C VAL A 4 12.22 8.13 48.54
N LEU A 5 11.98 6.92 48.08
CA LEU A 5 12.48 6.40 46.81
C LEU A 5 11.73 7.12 45.68
N ALA A 6 12.40 8.10 45.05
CA ALA A 6 11.89 8.72 43.83
C ALA A 6 11.87 7.67 42.72
N MET A 7 10.68 7.18 42.37
CA MET A 7 10.49 6.39 41.16
C MET A 7 10.81 7.28 39.97
N LEU A 8 11.94 7.00 39.30
CA LEU A 8 12.24 7.54 37.99
C LEU A 8 11.14 7.04 37.04
N ALA A 9 10.20 7.92 36.70
CA ALA A 9 9.27 7.65 35.61
C ALA A 9 10.10 7.36 34.35
N PRO A 10 9.85 6.25 33.63
CA PRO A 10 10.43 6.07 32.31
C PRO A 10 10.06 7.30 31.49
N TRP A 11 11.02 7.79 30.73
CA TRP A 11 10.86 8.97 29.90
C TRP A 11 9.60 8.76 29.06
N ALA A 12 8.53 9.46 29.42
CA ALA A 12 7.32 9.45 28.63
C ALA A 12 7.71 10.18 27.35
N HIS A 13 8.07 9.41 26.31
CA HIS A 13 8.13 9.93 24.96
C HIS A 13 6.73 10.49 24.69
N GLY A 14 6.62 11.82 24.68
CA GLY A 14 5.44 12.47 24.13
C GLY A 14 5.47 12.38 22.61
N ALA A 15 4.36 12.73 21.97
CA ALA A 15 4.31 12.88 20.53
C ALA A 15 5.51 13.67 19.99
N GLY A 16 5.89 13.43 18.74
CA GLY A 16 6.97 14.15 18.06
C GLY A 16 6.68 15.65 17.89
N PHE A 17 5.50 16.11 18.31
CA PHE A 17 5.03 17.49 18.33
C PHE A 17 4.38 17.83 19.68
N ASP A 18 4.18 19.13 19.92
CA ASP A 18 3.53 19.64 21.12
C ASP A 18 2.02 19.42 21.05
N CYS A 19 1.50 18.47 21.83
CA CYS A 19 0.07 18.16 21.88
C CYS A 19 -0.82 19.34 22.26
N THR A 20 -0.29 20.38 22.91
CA THR A 20 -1.06 21.61 23.20
C THR A 20 -1.27 22.47 21.96
N LYS A 21 -0.52 22.22 20.89
CA LYS A 21 -0.57 22.91 19.59
C LYS A 21 -1.20 22.07 18.49
N ALA A 22 -1.77 20.90 18.82
CA ALA A 22 -2.45 20.04 17.87
C ALA A 22 -3.59 20.80 17.15
N ALA A 23 -3.45 20.98 15.84
CA ALA A 23 -4.38 21.70 15.00
C ALA A 23 -5.35 20.75 14.29
N THR A 24 -4.83 19.63 13.76
CA THR A 24 -5.58 18.71 12.90
C THR A 24 -6.37 17.67 13.71
N GLY A 25 -7.39 17.06 13.09
CA GLY A 25 -8.13 15.95 13.71
C GLY A 25 -7.21 14.77 14.05
N VAL A 26 -6.27 14.48 13.15
CA VAL A 26 -5.26 13.41 13.31
C VAL A 26 -4.31 13.71 14.46
N GLU A 27 -3.76 14.93 14.56
CA GLU A 27 -2.87 15.30 15.66
C GLU A 27 -3.57 15.20 17.02
N LYS A 28 -4.81 15.68 17.09
CA LYS A 28 -5.63 15.57 18.31
C LYS A 28 -5.87 14.11 18.66
N ALA A 29 -6.20 13.27 17.68
CA ALA A 29 -6.37 11.83 17.89
C ALA A 29 -5.09 11.22 18.48
N ILE A 30 -3.93 11.40 17.83
CA ILE A 30 -2.63 10.91 18.33
C ILE A 30 -2.41 11.30 19.80
N CYS A 31 -2.69 12.56 20.15
CA CYS A 31 -2.51 13.06 21.51
C CYS A 31 -3.48 12.47 22.55
N THR A 32 -4.59 11.86 22.14
CA THR A 32 -5.55 11.19 23.06
C THR A 32 -5.14 9.79 23.48
N SER A 33 -4.26 9.11 22.73
CA SER A 33 -3.74 7.78 23.09
C SER A 33 -2.29 7.89 23.55
N PRO A 34 -1.98 7.63 24.85
CA PRO A 34 -0.61 7.65 25.34
C PRO A 34 0.33 6.69 24.57
N ARG A 35 -0.21 5.55 24.11
CA ARG A 35 0.55 4.55 23.35
C ARG A 35 0.94 5.09 21.97
N VAL A 36 -0.01 5.64 21.22
CA VAL A 36 0.24 6.20 19.89
C VAL A 36 1.12 7.44 19.98
N SER A 37 0.88 8.31 20.96
CA SER A 37 1.74 9.47 21.27
C SER A 37 3.20 9.07 21.52
N ALA A 38 3.43 8.02 22.31
CA ALA A 38 4.78 7.52 22.56
C ALA A 38 5.47 6.93 21.33
N LEU A 39 4.71 6.26 20.45
CA LEU A 39 5.23 5.77 19.18
C LEU A 39 5.56 6.92 18.22
N ASP A 40 4.75 7.98 18.20
CA ASP A 40 5.02 9.17 17.40
C ASP A 40 6.30 9.89 17.83
N GLY A 41 6.54 9.99 19.15
CA GLY A 41 7.81 10.46 19.70
C GLY A 41 9.02 9.61 19.27
N GLN A 42 8.90 8.29 19.40
CA GLN A 42 9.95 7.33 19.00
C GLN A 42 10.24 7.38 17.50
N LEU A 43 9.22 7.55 16.67
CA LEU A 43 9.38 7.76 15.24
C LEU A 43 10.16 9.04 14.96
N GLY A 44 9.85 10.13 15.66
CA GLY A 44 10.58 11.39 15.54
C GLY A 44 12.07 11.25 15.89
N ASP A 45 12.39 10.50 16.94
CA ASP A 45 13.78 10.19 17.33
C ASP A 45 14.49 9.32 16.28
N ALA A 46 13.82 8.27 15.78
CA ALA A 46 14.36 7.39 14.75
C ALA A 46 14.63 8.15 13.45
N PHE A 47 13.72 9.04 13.03
CA PHE A 47 13.88 9.85 11.83
C PHE A 47 15.05 10.84 11.95
N ARG A 48 15.20 11.52 13.09
CA ARG A 48 16.36 12.39 13.36
C ARG A 48 17.66 11.62 13.34
N THR A 49 17.67 10.40 13.86
CA THR A 49 18.84 9.52 13.85
C THR A 49 19.19 9.10 12.42
N ALA A 50 18.21 8.68 11.62
CA ALA A 50 18.42 8.33 10.22
C ALA A 50 18.99 9.51 9.41
N LEU A 51 18.46 10.72 9.56
CA LEU A 51 19.00 11.92 8.91
C LEU A 51 20.46 12.22 9.29
N LYS A 52 20.83 11.94 10.54
CA LYS A 52 22.20 12.13 11.02
C LYS A 52 23.16 11.06 10.48
N ASN A 53 22.71 9.81 10.42
CA ASN A 53 23.55 8.67 10.02
C ASN A 53 23.69 8.56 8.49
N HIS A 54 22.69 9.02 7.73
CA HIS A 54 22.63 8.92 6.27
C HIS A 54 22.49 10.31 5.61
N PRO A 55 23.48 11.22 5.76
CA PRO A 55 23.37 12.58 5.22
C PRO A 55 23.30 12.61 3.68
N GLY A 56 23.81 11.58 2.99
CA GLY A 56 23.70 11.44 1.53
C GLY A 56 22.27 11.16 1.05
N ASP A 57 21.43 10.56 1.90
CA ASP A 57 20.06 10.19 1.59
C ASP A 57 19.03 11.14 2.24
N ALA A 58 19.48 12.29 2.73
CA ALA A 58 18.65 13.21 3.51
C ALA A 58 17.40 13.70 2.75
N ASP A 59 17.49 13.91 1.43
CA ASP A 59 16.34 14.33 0.62
C ASP A 59 15.36 13.17 0.37
N ALA A 60 15.88 11.96 0.13
CA ALA A 60 15.08 10.74 0.01
C ALA A 60 14.34 10.45 1.31
N LEU A 61 15.02 10.53 2.47
CA LEU A 61 14.44 10.38 3.80
C LEU A 61 13.31 11.38 4.06
N LYS A 62 13.52 12.66 3.75
CA LYS A 62 12.47 13.68 3.97
C LYS A 62 11.28 13.46 3.04
N LEU A 63 11.51 13.01 1.81
CA LEU A 63 10.45 12.74 0.85
C LEU A 63 9.61 11.53 1.28
N ASP A 64 10.28 10.42 1.55
CA ASP A 64 9.67 9.21 2.08
C ASP A 64 8.92 9.46 3.40
N GLN A 65 9.47 10.29 4.29
CA GLN A 65 8.77 10.67 5.53
C GLN A 65 7.50 11.49 5.27
N ARG A 66 7.43 12.31 4.22
CA ARG A 66 6.19 13.02 3.84
C ARG A 66 5.14 12.05 3.30
N HIS A 67 5.55 11.13 2.43
CA HIS A 67 4.68 10.07 1.92
C HIS A 67 4.08 9.25 3.06
N TRP A 68 4.93 8.80 3.98
CA TRP A 68 4.48 8.07 5.17
C TRP A 68 3.51 8.86 6.05
N LEU A 69 3.74 10.17 6.25
CA LEU A 69 2.82 11.02 7.02
C LEU A 69 1.46 11.17 6.32
N ALA A 70 1.44 11.31 4.99
CA ALA A 70 0.20 11.37 4.23
C ALA A 70 -0.60 10.07 4.36
N SER A 71 0.04 8.90 4.19
CA SER A 71 -0.59 7.59 4.38
C SER A 71 -1.09 7.37 5.81
N ARG A 72 -0.32 7.79 6.83
CA ARG A 72 -0.75 7.75 8.23
C ARG A 72 -2.02 8.57 8.43
N ASP A 73 -2.05 9.80 7.91
CA ASP A 73 -3.17 10.71 8.08
C ASP A 73 -4.43 10.16 7.39
N ALA A 74 -4.30 9.64 6.17
CA ALA A 74 -5.39 8.97 5.44
C ALA A 74 -5.94 7.77 6.21
N THR A 75 -5.06 6.92 6.74
CA THR A 75 -5.45 5.75 7.55
C THR A 75 -6.20 6.21 8.80
N LEU A 76 -5.69 7.21 9.52
CA LEU A 76 -6.33 7.72 10.74
C LEU A 76 -7.67 8.41 10.45
N SER A 77 -7.84 9.04 9.28
CA SER A 77 -9.11 9.65 8.88
C SER A 77 -10.16 8.63 8.42
N ALA A 78 -9.74 7.47 7.92
CA ALA A 78 -10.66 6.41 7.47
C ALA A 78 -11.39 5.71 8.63
N TYR A 79 -10.82 5.74 9.85
CA TYR A 79 -11.46 5.16 11.02
C TYR A 79 -12.39 6.16 11.73
N ARG A 80 -13.52 5.66 12.24
CA ARG A 80 -14.49 6.49 12.99
C ARG A 80 -13.93 7.00 14.31
N SER A 81 -12.97 6.27 14.89
CA SER A 81 -12.33 6.65 16.15
C SER A 81 -10.93 6.06 16.25
N LEU A 82 -10.05 6.71 17.01
CA LEU A 82 -8.72 6.16 17.29
C LEU A 82 -8.78 4.81 18.02
N LYS A 83 -9.80 4.57 18.85
CA LYS A 83 -9.95 3.28 19.55
C LYS A 83 -10.08 2.12 18.56
N GLU A 84 -10.78 2.35 17.45
CA GLU A 84 -10.92 1.38 16.36
C GLU A 84 -9.63 1.27 15.55
N ALA A 85 -8.98 2.40 15.29
CA ALA A 85 -7.74 2.47 14.52
C ALA A 85 -6.50 1.95 15.27
N GLU A 86 -6.50 1.95 16.60
CA GLU A 86 -5.27 1.84 17.42
C GLU A 86 -4.42 0.60 17.08
N PRO A 87 -4.97 -0.62 16.89
CA PRO A 87 -4.16 -1.78 16.50
C PRO A 87 -3.41 -1.58 15.18
N SER A 88 -4.12 -1.12 14.15
CA SER A 88 -3.55 -0.84 12.81
C SER A 88 -2.50 0.27 12.88
N VAL A 89 -2.82 1.36 13.60
CA VAL A 89 -1.92 2.51 13.78
C VAL A 89 -0.65 2.11 14.51
N VAL A 90 -0.76 1.33 15.58
CA VAL A 90 0.41 0.83 16.33
C VAL A 90 1.30 -0.02 15.42
N SER A 91 0.73 -0.91 14.62
CA SER A 91 1.49 -1.71 13.65
C SER A 91 2.21 -0.81 12.65
N TYR A 92 1.49 0.18 12.10
CA TYR A 92 2.00 1.12 11.11
C TYR A 92 3.19 1.97 11.63
N TYR A 93 3.07 2.50 12.86
CA TYR A 93 4.18 3.20 13.51
C TYR A 93 5.36 2.27 13.81
N THR A 94 5.10 1.05 14.26
CA THR A 94 6.15 0.08 14.59
C THR A 94 6.95 -0.32 13.34
N ALA A 95 6.26 -0.62 12.23
CA ALA A 95 6.89 -0.91 10.95
C ALA A 95 7.79 0.25 10.49
N ARG A 96 7.31 1.49 10.58
CA ARG A 96 8.09 2.68 10.22
C ARG A 96 9.33 2.89 11.09
N ILE A 97 9.19 2.73 12.40
CA ILE A 97 10.33 2.84 13.33
C ILE A 97 11.38 1.76 13.01
N ASN A 98 10.93 0.53 12.76
CA ASN A 98 11.82 -0.58 12.41
C ASN A 98 12.53 -0.33 11.07
N PHE A 99 11.82 0.19 10.07
CA PHE A 99 12.42 0.59 8.79
C PHE A 99 13.53 1.63 8.97
N LEU A 100 13.24 2.73 9.68
CA LEU A 100 14.22 3.79 9.91
C LEU A 100 15.46 3.29 10.67
N LYS A 101 15.29 2.38 11.63
CA LYS A 101 16.40 1.72 12.32
C LYS A 101 17.16 0.74 11.42
N GLY A 102 16.45 0.04 10.54
CA GLY A 102 17.01 -0.92 9.59
C GLY A 102 17.96 -0.29 8.56
N LEU A 103 17.82 1.02 8.30
CA LEU A 103 18.76 1.75 7.44
C LEU A 103 20.20 1.73 7.99
N ASP A 104 20.37 1.62 9.31
CA ASP A 104 21.69 1.51 9.95
C ASP A 104 22.30 0.10 9.87
N ALA A 105 21.58 -0.88 9.28
CA ALA A 105 22.06 -2.25 9.17
C ALA A 105 23.29 -2.35 8.26
N THR A 106 24.45 -2.64 8.87
CA THR A 106 25.71 -2.85 8.15
C THR A 106 25.75 -4.24 7.49
N THR A 107 25.14 -5.24 8.13
CA THR A 107 24.99 -6.61 7.62
C THR A 107 23.51 -6.87 7.34
N TRP A 108 23.20 -7.31 6.12
CA TRP A 108 21.84 -7.70 5.73
C TRP A 108 21.67 -9.21 5.92
N PRO A 109 20.47 -9.66 6.36
CA PRO A 109 20.19 -11.08 6.43
C PRO A 109 20.17 -11.68 5.02
N LYS A 110 20.48 -12.97 4.94
CA LYS A 110 20.31 -13.72 3.69
C LYS A 110 18.82 -13.91 3.42
N PRO A 111 18.36 -13.77 2.17
CA PRO A 111 19.17 -13.62 0.95
C PRO A 111 19.40 -12.17 0.51
N PHE A 112 18.94 -11.17 1.28
CA PHE A 112 18.93 -9.78 0.84
C PHE A 112 20.32 -9.15 0.72
N ASP A 113 21.33 -9.69 1.40
CA ASP A 113 22.73 -9.32 1.22
C ASP A 113 23.18 -9.42 -0.25
N ALA A 114 22.70 -10.43 -0.99
CA ALA A 114 22.98 -10.59 -2.40
C ALA A 114 22.27 -9.56 -3.29
N LEU A 115 21.10 -9.07 -2.88
CA LEU A 115 20.30 -8.10 -3.64
C LEU A 115 20.71 -6.65 -3.42
N ARG A 116 21.35 -6.34 -2.28
CA ARG A 116 21.72 -4.97 -1.90
C ARG A 116 22.46 -4.18 -3.00
N PRO A 117 23.45 -4.73 -3.73
CA PRO A 117 24.14 -3.98 -4.78
C PRO A 117 23.27 -3.65 -6.00
N ALA A 118 22.13 -4.34 -6.16
CA ALA A 118 21.23 -4.18 -7.30
C ALA A 118 20.10 -3.17 -7.06
N LEU A 119 19.86 -2.74 -5.81
CA LEU A 119 18.76 -1.84 -5.45
C LEU A 119 18.75 -0.55 -6.28
N ALA A 120 19.91 0.07 -6.47
CA ALA A 120 20.05 1.30 -7.26
C ALA A 120 19.75 1.13 -8.77
N LYS A 121 19.61 -0.11 -9.24
CA LYS A 121 19.29 -0.46 -10.63
C LYS A 121 17.83 -0.90 -10.81
N LEU A 122 17.03 -0.95 -9.75
CA LEU A 122 15.63 -1.31 -9.87
C LEU A 122 14.89 -0.27 -10.73
N PRO A 123 13.97 -0.72 -11.60
CA PRO A 123 13.18 0.18 -12.41
C PRO A 123 12.22 0.98 -11.53
N ALA A 124 11.99 2.24 -11.91
CA ALA A 124 11.07 3.15 -11.22
C ALA A 124 9.62 2.60 -11.16
N SER A 125 9.16 1.92 -12.20
CA SER A 125 7.79 1.37 -12.26
C SER A 125 7.70 -0.11 -11.88
N GLY A 126 8.69 -0.65 -11.16
CA GLY A 126 8.77 -2.08 -10.89
C GLY A 126 7.64 -2.56 -9.99
N VAL A 127 6.77 -3.41 -10.50
CA VAL A 127 5.66 -4.06 -9.76
C VAL A 127 5.89 -5.56 -9.54
N LYS A 128 6.93 -6.14 -10.13
CA LYS A 128 7.28 -7.57 -10.01
C LYS A 128 8.69 -7.70 -9.48
N ILE A 129 8.83 -7.52 -8.17
CA ILE A 129 10.14 -7.34 -7.52
C ILE A 129 11.17 -8.42 -7.87
N PRO A 130 10.87 -9.73 -7.79
CA PRO A 130 11.82 -10.77 -8.16
C PRO A 130 12.27 -10.68 -9.63
N ASP A 131 11.34 -10.46 -10.55
CA ASP A 131 11.63 -10.29 -11.98
C ASP A 131 12.45 -9.01 -12.26
N ASP A 132 12.14 -7.94 -11.53
CA ASP A 132 12.83 -6.66 -11.67
C ASP A 132 14.27 -6.75 -11.16
N PHE A 133 14.51 -7.48 -10.06
CA PHE A 133 15.87 -7.85 -9.66
C PHE A 133 16.57 -8.70 -10.73
N ALA A 134 15.90 -9.68 -11.33
CA ALA A 134 16.50 -10.52 -12.37
C ALA A 134 17.02 -9.71 -13.57
N LYS A 135 16.33 -8.62 -13.92
CA LYS A 135 16.75 -7.69 -14.99
C LYS A 135 18.00 -6.88 -14.65
N THR A 136 18.37 -6.77 -13.38
CA THR A 136 19.58 -6.04 -12.95
C THR A 136 20.89 -6.82 -13.13
N GLY A 137 20.79 -8.13 -13.41
CA GLY A 137 21.92 -9.06 -13.51
C GLY A 137 22.44 -9.60 -12.17
N VAL A 138 21.68 -9.43 -11.08
CA VAL A 138 21.96 -10.10 -9.79
C VAL A 138 21.62 -11.60 -9.87
N ASP A 139 22.26 -12.42 -9.05
CA ASP A 139 21.99 -13.87 -8.95
C ASP A 139 20.63 -14.12 -8.29
N ILE A 140 19.58 -14.04 -9.11
CA ILE A 140 18.22 -14.41 -8.78
C ILE A 140 17.62 -15.26 -9.90
N HIS A 141 17.01 -16.38 -9.50
CA HIS A 141 16.31 -17.30 -10.39
C HIS A 141 14.95 -17.62 -9.80
N VAL A 142 13.89 -17.06 -10.37
CA VAL A 142 12.50 -17.33 -9.96
C VAL A 142 12.07 -18.69 -10.53
N ALA A 143 11.33 -19.47 -9.74
CA ALA A 143 10.81 -20.75 -10.18
C ALA A 143 9.76 -20.58 -11.29
N GLU A 144 9.80 -21.48 -12.27
CA GLU A 144 8.79 -21.55 -13.33
C GLU A 144 7.52 -22.21 -12.78
N ALA A 145 6.36 -21.58 -12.98
CA ALA A 145 5.06 -22.19 -12.69
C ALA A 145 4.67 -23.13 -13.84
N VAL A 146 4.78 -24.44 -13.61
CA VAL A 146 4.40 -25.46 -14.60
C VAL A 146 2.97 -25.87 -14.36
N GLN A 147 2.05 -25.41 -15.21
CA GLN A 147 0.64 -25.78 -15.15
C GLN A 147 0.45 -27.27 -15.49
N MET A 148 -0.46 -27.92 -14.76
CA MET A 148 -0.87 -29.30 -14.98
C MET A 148 -2.34 -29.36 -15.42
N GLU A 149 -2.61 -29.97 -16.57
CA GLU A 149 -3.99 -30.18 -17.03
C GLU A 149 -4.70 -31.31 -16.27
N THR A 150 -3.93 -32.28 -15.77
CA THR A 150 -4.44 -33.42 -15.00
C THR A 150 -3.45 -33.81 -13.90
N PRO A 151 -3.91 -34.42 -12.79
CA PRO A 151 -3.02 -34.85 -11.72
C PRO A 151 -1.92 -35.84 -12.15
N SER A 152 -2.13 -36.58 -13.25
CA SER A 152 -1.13 -37.51 -13.80
C SER A 152 0.05 -36.81 -14.49
N ALA A 153 -0.04 -35.50 -14.74
CA ALA A 153 1.07 -34.68 -15.22
C ALA A 153 2.12 -34.39 -14.12
N PHE A 154 1.82 -34.71 -12.86
CA PHE A 154 2.76 -34.57 -11.75
C PHE A 154 3.96 -35.53 -11.94
N PRO A 155 5.21 -35.02 -12.02
CA PRO A 155 6.32 -35.82 -12.53
C PRO A 155 6.99 -36.72 -11.48
N TRP A 156 6.59 -36.65 -10.20
CA TRP A 156 7.20 -37.40 -9.11
C TRP A 156 6.25 -38.42 -8.49
N GLN A 157 6.81 -39.40 -7.79
CA GLN A 157 6.06 -40.30 -6.93
C GLN A 157 5.67 -39.56 -5.65
N ALA A 158 4.43 -39.09 -5.61
CA ALA A 158 3.83 -38.40 -4.46
C ALA A 158 3.65 -39.34 -3.26
N ASP A 159 3.92 -38.84 -2.06
CA ASP A 159 3.53 -39.46 -0.79
C ASP A 159 2.01 -39.37 -0.53
N ALA A 160 1.55 -39.73 0.66
CA ALA A 160 0.12 -39.70 0.98
C ALA A 160 -0.46 -38.29 0.93
N THR A 161 0.20 -37.33 1.56
CA THR A 161 -0.24 -35.93 1.63
C THR A 161 -0.33 -35.29 0.25
N LEU A 162 0.70 -35.47 -0.59
CA LEU A 162 0.67 -34.95 -1.96
C LEU A 162 -0.38 -35.63 -2.83
N ARG A 163 -0.61 -36.94 -2.65
CA ARG A 163 -1.69 -37.62 -3.39
C ARG A 163 -3.07 -37.10 -3.02
N ASP A 164 -3.25 -36.65 -1.78
CA ASP A 164 -4.50 -36.03 -1.36
C ASP A 164 -4.62 -34.61 -1.94
N ALA A 165 -3.58 -33.79 -1.82
CA ALA A 165 -3.54 -32.46 -2.44
C ALA A 165 -3.78 -32.49 -3.97
N LEU A 166 -3.24 -33.51 -4.66
CA LEU A 166 -3.44 -33.72 -6.10
C LEU A 166 -4.92 -34.03 -6.48
N LYS A 167 -5.73 -34.56 -5.55
CA LYS A 167 -7.17 -34.82 -5.80
C LYS A 167 -8.00 -33.54 -5.69
N ASP A 168 -7.55 -32.61 -4.87
CA ASP A 168 -8.27 -31.38 -4.53
C ASP A 168 -7.82 -30.18 -5.38
N LEU A 169 -7.02 -30.42 -6.44
CA LEU A 169 -6.56 -29.36 -7.33
C LEU A 169 -7.72 -28.68 -8.05
N GLU A 170 -7.64 -27.35 -8.07
CA GLU A 170 -8.53 -26.53 -8.89
C GLU A 170 -8.15 -26.57 -10.38
N SER A 171 -9.00 -26.00 -11.23
CA SER A 171 -8.78 -25.95 -12.68
C SER A 171 -7.49 -25.23 -13.10
N TYR A 172 -7.00 -24.32 -12.27
CA TYR A 172 -5.72 -23.66 -12.44
C TYR A 172 -4.76 -24.15 -11.35
N ALA A 173 -3.98 -25.16 -11.68
CA ALA A 173 -3.06 -25.81 -10.77
C ALA A 173 -1.80 -26.29 -11.48
N GLY A 174 -0.74 -26.52 -10.70
CA GLY A 174 0.55 -26.91 -11.23
C GLY A 174 1.58 -27.15 -10.13
N TYR A 175 2.85 -27.16 -10.52
CA TYR A 175 3.95 -27.20 -9.58
C TYR A 175 5.02 -26.15 -9.92
N ARG A 176 5.88 -25.85 -8.96
CA ARG A 176 6.99 -24.90 -9.15
C ARG A 176 8.28 -25.61 -9.53
N LYS A 177 8.85 -25.25 -10.66
CA LYS A 177 10.11 -25.82 -11.13
C LYS A 177 11.24 -24.83 -10.90
N LEU A 178 12.10 -25.14 -9.93
CA LEU A 178 13.32 -24.37 -9.64
C LEU A 178 14.56 -25.24 -9.94
N PRO A 179 15.33 -24.93 -11.00
CA PRO A 179 16.52 -25.71 -11.36
C PRO A 179 17.54 -25.81 -10.21
N GLY A 180 18.03 -27.03 -9.95
CA GLY A 180 19.01 -27.28 -8.90
C GLY A 180 18.49 -27.14 -7.47
N SER A 181 17.17 -27.10 -7.29
CA SER A 181 16.50 -27.13 -5.99
C SER A 181 16.01 -28.53 -5.67
N ASP A 182 16.12 -28.95 -4.40
CA ASP A 182 15.47 -30.15 -3.90
C ASP A 182 14.12 -29.85 -3.23
N ILE A 183 13.63 -28.61 -3.29
CA ILE A 183 12.32 -28.18 -2.82
C ILE A 183 11.50 -27.62 -3.98
N SER A 184 10.21 -27.93 -3.97
CA SER A 184 9.18 -27.50 -4.92
C SER A 184 7.87 -27.30 -4.15
N SER A 185 6.85 -26.76 -4.81
CA SER A 185 5.50 -26.70 -4.28
C SER A 185 4.48 -27.10 -5.34
N LEU A 186 3.39 -27.70 -4.89
CA LEU A 186 2.19 -27.98 -5.66
C LEU A 186 1.21 -26.85 -5.38
N TRP A 187 0.85 -26.09 -6.40
CA TRP A 187 0.00 -24.92 -6.28
C TRP A 187 -1.33 -25.13 -6.99
N SER A 188 -2.38 -24.53 -6.44
CA SER A 188 -3.62 -24.25 -7.15
C SER A 188 -4.07 -22.82 -6.84
N MET A 189 -4.82 -22.22 -7.75
CA MET A 189 -5.43 -20.91 -7.55
C MET A 189 -6.92 -20.99 -7.80
N GLY A 190 -7.67 -20.34 -6.91
CA GLY A 190 -9.11 -20.43 -6.89
C GLY A 190 -9.84 -19.18 -6.47
N GLY A 191 -11.15 -19.20 -6.74
CA GLY A 191 -12.08 -18.15 -6.37
C GLY A 191 -11.89 -16.82 -7.11
N THR A 192 -12.80 -15.88 -6.85
CA THR A 192 -12.78 -14.54 -7.45
C THR A 192 -11.69 -13.63 -6.87
N ALA A 193 -11.04 -14.06 -5.80
CA ALA A 193 -9.94 -13.36 -5.15
C ALA A 193 -8.57 -13.97 -5.51
N HIS A 194 -8.52 -14.94 -6.43
CA HIS A 194 -7.27 -15.59 -6.87
C HIS A 194 -6.41 -16.03 -5.69
N CYS A 195 -7.02 -16.79 -4.78
CA CYS A 195 -6.34 -17.30 -3.59
C CYS A 195 -5.53 -18.53 -3.94
N TRP A 196 -4.33 -18.59 -3.40
CA TRP A 196 -3.41 -19.69 -3.56
C TRP A 196 -3.69 -20.79 -2.53
N THR A 197 -3.59 -22.03 -2.98
CA THR A 197 -3.43 -23.20 -2.11
C THR A 197 -2.12 -23.88 -2.48
N GLU A 198 -1.23 -24.05 -1.51
CA GLU A 198 0.10 -24.59 -1.72
C GLU A 198 0.33 -25.83 -0.85
N THR A 199 1.04 -26.82 -1.40
CA THR A 199 1.63 -27.92 -0.65
C THR A 199 3.10 -28.02 -1.02
N THR A 200 3.99 -27.67 -0.10
CA THR A 200 5.44 -27.75 -0.30
C THR A 200 5.93 -29.19 -0.21
N PHE A 201 6.90 -29.54 -1.06
CA PHE A 201 7.46 -30.89 -1.06
C PHE A 201 8.92 -30.93 -1.47
N ARG A 202 9.65 -31.83 -0.81
CA ARG A 202 11.03 -32.14 -1.12
C ARG A 202 11.12 -33.21 -2.21
N ILE A 203 12.06 -33.04 -3.14
CA ILE A 203 12.36 -33.96 -4.22
C ILE A 203 13.63 -34.75 -3.89
N GLN A 204 13.51 -36.08 -3.84
CA GLN A 204 14.64 -37.00 -3.67
C GLN A 204 14.61 -38.09 -4.75
N GLY A 205 15.40 -37.89 -5.81
CA GLY A 205 15.35 -38.75 -6.98
C GLY A 205 13.98 -38.70 -7.64
N LYS A 206 13.21 -39.78 -7.57
CA LYS A 206 11.84 -39.87 -8.12
C LYS A 206 10.75 -39.62 -7.08
N GLN A 207 11.09 -39.49 -5.81
CA GLN A 207 10.12 -39.30 -4.73
C GLN A 207 9.89 -37.82 -4.46
N ALA A 208 8.62 -37.47 -4.25
CA ALA A 208 8.19 -36.19 -3.70
C ALA A 208 7.55 -36.44 -2.34
N THR A 209 8.08 -35.81 -1.30
CA THR A 209 7.63 -35.95 0.08
C THR A 209 7.19 -34.59 0.60
N ALA A 210 5.96 -34.49 1.09
CA ALA A 210 5.43 -33.26 1.66
C ALA A 210 6.30 -32.79 2.83
N VAL A 211 6.46 -31.48 2.93
CA VAL A 211 7.12 -30.80 4.05
C VAL A 211 6.23 -29.67 4.55
N ASP A 212 6.55 -29.12 5.71
CA ASP A 212 5.79 -27.99 6.25
C ASP A 212 5.85 -26.78 5.30
N LEU A 213 4.75 -26.02 5.26
CA LEU A 213 4.69 -24.74 4.56
C LEU A 213 5.58 -23.72 5.27
N PRO A 214 6.23 -22.80 4.53
CA PRO A 214 6.88 -21.65 5.15
C PRO A 214 5.84 -20.78 5.86
N THR A 215 6.21 -20.16 6.98
CA THR A 215 5.30 -19.31 7.78
C THR A 215 4.72 -18.16 6.97
N LEU A 216 5.49 -17.56 6.06
CA LEU A 216 5.03 -16.50 5.16
C LEU A 216 3.94 -16.93 4.14
N TRP A 217 3.63 -18.24 4.01
CA TRP A 217 2.50 -18.75 3.23
C TRP A 217 1.36 -19.29 4.09
N THR A 218 1.44 -19.12 5.42
CA THR A 218 0.35 -19.53 6.31
C THR A 218 -0.70 -18.42 6.39
N GLY A 219 -1.97 -18.79 6.22
CA GLY A 219 -3.09 -17.84 6.25
C GLY A 219 -3.80 -17.70 4.91
N ALA A 220 -4.60 -16.64 4.77
CA ALA A 220 -5.28 -16.33 3.52
C ALA A 220 -4.30 -15.69 2.53
N ASP A 221 -3.83 -16.48 1.57
CA ASP A 221 -2.85 -16.03 0.58
C ASP A 221 -3.56 -15.71 -0.75
N CYS A 222 -4.01 -14.46 -0.92
CA CYS A 222 -4.83 -14.05 -2.06
C CYS A 222 -4.27 -12.80 -2.73
N MET A 223 -4.32 -12.77 -4.07
CA MET A 223 -3.83 -11.64 -4.87
C MET A 223 -2.35 -11.28 -4.62
N THR A 224 -1.53 -12.22 -4.16
CA THR A 224 -0.10 -12.01 -3.87
C THR A 224 0.78 -12.48 -5.02
N ASP A 225 1.97 -11.89 -5.15
CA ASP A 225 3.08 -12.47 -5.90
C ASP A 225 3.94 -13.29 -4.93
N HIS A 226 3.74 -14.61 -4.94
CA HIS A 226 4.44 -15.53 -4.05
C HIS A 226 5.08 -16.68 -4.84
N GLY A 227 6.15 -17.27 -4.29
CA GLY A 227 6.79 -18.40 -4.96
C GLY A 227 8.14 -18.84 -4.44
N LEU A 228 8.79 -19.69 -5.23
CA LEU A 228 10.14 -20.15 -4.93
C LEU A 228 11.15 -19.40 -5.79
N ALA A 229 12.29 -19.07 -5.21
CA ALA A 229 13.41 -18.49 -5.94
C ALA A 229 14.74 -19.01 -5.42
N ARG A 230 15.79 -18.88 -6.22
CA ARG A 230 17.17 -18.97 -5.76
C ARG A 230 17.77 -17.57 -5.76
N ILE A 231 18.29 -17.10 -4.64
CA ILE A 231 18.85 -15.75 -4.47
C ILE A 231 20.19 -15.85 -3.77
N GLY A 232 21.27 -15.41 -4.44
CA GLY A 232 22.63 -15.47 -3.89
C GLY A 232 23.02 -16.88 -3.44
N GLY A 233 22.67 -17.90 -4.22
CA GLY A 233 22.86 -19.31 -3.90
C GLY A 233 21.88 -19.96 -2.91
N ASN A 234 21.04 -19.18 -2.21
CA ASN A 234 20.05 -19.70 -1.26
C ASN A 234 18.73 -20.01 -1.98
N THR A 235 18.16 -21.19 -1.74
CA THR A 235 16.76 -21.45 -2.14
C THR A 235 15.83 -20.87 -1.10
N VAL A 236 14.84 -20.09 -1.53
CA VAL A 236 13.88 -19.42 -0.66
C VAL A 236 12.45 -19.62 -1.15
N ALA A 237 11.52 -19.66 -0.21
CA ALA A 237 10.14 -19.25 -0.46
C ALA A 237 10.04 -17.74 -0.30
N TYR A 238 9.14 -17.11 -1.02
CA TYR A 238 8.92 -15.68 -0.95
C TYR A 238 7.46 -15.29 -1.11
N THR A 239 7.13 -14.10 -0.59
CA THR A 239 5.92 -13.34 -0.87
C THR A 239 6.32 -11.88 -1.09
N VAL A 240 5.69 -11.24 -2.06
CA VAL A 240 5.85 -9.82 -2.33
C VAL A 240 4.52 -9.14 -2.00
N GLY A 241 4.58 -8.18 -1.09
CA GLY A 241 3.47 -7.27 -0.83
C GLY A 241 3.64 -5.99 -1.62
N ASP A 242 2.67 -5.65 -2.47
CA ASP A 242 2.61 -4.40 -3.21
C ASP A 242 1.67 -3.39 -2.51
N GLY A 243 2.00 -3.04 -1.26
CA GLY A 243 1.13 -2.24 -0.39
C GLY A 243 0.62 -0.93 -1.02
N SER A 244 1.50 -0.10 -1.57
CA SER A 244 1.13 1.16 -2.23
C SER A 244 2.12 1.54 -3.32
N ALA A 245 1.90 2.65 -4.03
CA ALA A 245 2.91 3.19 -4.93
C ALA A 245 4.25 3.45 -4.20
N ASP A 246 4.19 3.82 -2.92
CA ASP A 246 5.34 4.25 -2.11
C ASP A 246 6.05 3.10 -1.37
N GLU A 247 5.45 1.91 -1.35
CA GLU A 247 5.96 0.79 -0.58
C GLU A 247 5.80 -0.54 -1.30
N ALA A 248 6.84 -1.37 -1.17
CA ALA A 248 6.71 -2.79 -1.41
C ALA A 248 7.55 -3.57 -0.41
N THR A 249 7.04 -4.73 0.00
CA THR A 249 7.74 -5.68 0.85
C THR A 249 8.16 -6.89 0.04
N PHE A 250 9.34 -7.41 0.33
CA PHE A 250 9.82 -8.68 -0.20
C PHE A 250 10.19 -9.56 1.00
N GLU A 251 9.32 -10.50 1.31
CA GLU A 251 9.49 -11.44 2.42
C GLU A 251 10.04 -12.75 1.89
N THR A 252 10.97 -13.35 2.63
CA THR A 252 11.60 -14.62 2.23
C THR A 252 11.79 -15.53 3.43
N SER A 253 11.71 -16.84 3.19
CA SER A 253 12.13 -17.87 4.14
C SER A 253 13.10 -18.83 3.45
N VAL A 254 14.28 -18.99 4.06
CA VAL A 254 15.37 -19.78 3.48
C VAL A 254 15.16 -21.27 3.73
N TRP A 255 15.23 -22.06 2.66
CA TRP A 255 15.24 -23.51 2.73
C TRP A 255 16.62 -24.05 3.15
N ASN A 256 16.67 -24.82 4.23
CA ASN A 256 17.92 -25.37 4.77
C ASN A 256 18.20 -26.84 4.36
N GLY A 257 17.41 -27.40 3.45
CA GLY A 257 17.47 -28.83 3.06
C GLY A 257 16.53 -29.75 3.84
N LYS A 258 15.84 -29.23 4.86
CA LYS A 258 14.86 -29.97 5.67
C LYS A 258 13.60 -29.17 5.96
N ALA A 259 13.74 -27.90 6.29
CA ALA A 259 12.64 -27.00 6.62
C ALA A 259 12.94 -25.57 6.15
N PHE A 260 11.88 -24.78 6.04
CA PHE A 260 11.97 -23.33 5.89
C PHE A 260 12.38 -22.69 7.23
N GLY A 261 13.24 -21.67 7.16
CA GLY A 261 13.72 -20.91 8.30
C GLY A 261 12.73 -19.83 8.78
N PRO A 262 13.16 -18.94 9.69
CA PRO A 262 12.38 -17.75 10.01
C PRO A 262 12.24 -16.85 8.80
N ASP A 263 11.17 -16.06 8.78
CA ASP A 263 10.90 -15.10 7.73
C ASP A 263 11.79 -13.86 7.92
N GLU A 264 12.35 -13.39 6.81
CA GLU A 264 13.13 -12.16 6.72
C GLU A 264 12.43 -11.23 5.73
N MET A 265 12.34 -9.94 6.03
CA MET A 265 11.67 -8.96 5.17
C MET A 265 12.61 -7.85 4.72
N LEU A 266 12.60 -7.57 3.42
CA LEU A 266 13.14 -6.35 2.84
C LEU A 266 11.99 -5.40 2.56
N LEU A 267 12.00 -4.23 3.19
CA LEU A 267 11.06 -3.16 2.91
C LEU A 267 11.72 -2.15 1.98
N MET A 268 11.04 -1.83 0.88
CA MET A 268 11.46 -0.85 -0.12
C MET A 268 10.48 0.31 -0.15
N ARG A 269 11.01 1.53 -0.09
CA ARG A 269 10.27 2.78 -0.14
C ARG A 269 10.56 3.49 -1.44
N PHE A 270 9.50 3.87 -2.14
CA PHE A 270 9.55 4.49 -3.46
C PHE A 270 9.00 5.91 -3.40
N ASP A 271 9.36 6.69 -4.41
CA ASP A 271 8.64 7.90 -4.75
C ASP A 271 7.44 7.53 -5.64
N HIS A 272 6.60 8.52 -5.92
CA HIS A 272 5.52 8.35 -6.88
C HIS A 272 5.30 9.63 -7.70
N VAL A 273 4.67 9.44 -8.85
CA VAL A 273 4.29 10.53 -9.75
C VAL A 273 2.81 10.45 -10.09
N LEU A 274 2.17 11.61 -10.10
CA LEU A 274 0.79 11.77 -10.54
C LEU A 274 0.75 11.97 -12.06
N LYS A 275 -0.16 11.27 -12.73
CA LYS A 275 -0.39 11.42 -14.17
C LYS A 275 -1.89 11.55 -14.44
N SER A 276 -2.27 12.54 -15.24
CA SER A 276 -3.65 12.67 -15.70
C SER A 276 -3.88 11.67 -16.83
N GLU A 277 -4.79 10.73 -16.61
CA GLU A 277 -5.12 9.68 -17.60
C GLU A 277 -6.30 10.10 -18.48
N ALA A 278 -7.31 10.73 -17.88
CA ALA A 278 -8.49 11.18 -18.59
C ALA A 278 -9.03 12.49 -18.01
N SER A 279 -9.65 13.31 -18.85
CA SER A 279 -10.45 14.44 -18.41
C SER A 279 -11.56 14.74 -19.41
N ALA A 280 -12.72 15.16 -18.91
CA ALA A 280 -13.89 15.45 -19.72
C ALA A 280 -14.66 16.66 -19.18
N CYS A 281 -15.25 17.46 -20.07
CA CYS A 281 -16.13 18.56 -19.74
C CYS A 281 -17.54 18.36 -20.29
N ALA A 282 -18.53 18.74 -19.48
CA ALA A 282 -19.92 18.78 -19.89
C ALA A 282 -20.15 19.94 -20.90
N PRO A 283 -21.17 19.83 -21.77
CA PRO A 283 -22.14 18.73 -21.88
C PRO A 283 -21.69 17.58 -22.79
N GLY A 284 -20.64 17.77 -23.60
CA GLY A 284 -20.24 16.84 -24.67
C GLY A 284 -19.31 15.69 -24.28
N LYS A 285 -18.82 15.67 -23.03
CA LYS A 285 -17.66 14.85 -22.60
C LYS A 285 -16.41 15.13 -23.45
N ASP A 286 -16.28 16.37 -23.93
CA ASP A 286 -15.12 16.82 -24.69
C ASP A 286 -13.88 16.83 -23.79
N ALA A 287 -12.69 16.62 -24.38
CA ALA A 287 -11.42 16.72 -23.66
C ALA A 287 -11.31 18.06 -22.90
N CYS A 288 -10.88 18.01 -21.63
CA CYS A 288 -10.89 19.18 -20.75
C CYS A 288 -9.54 19.46 -20.09
N ASP A 289 -8.54 19.78 -20.92
CA ASP A 289 -7.16 20.02 -20.49
C ASP A 289 -7.00 21.13 -19.45
N ASP A 290 -7.83 22.17 -19.49
CA ASP A 290 -7.81 23.25 -18.50
C ASP A 290 -8.32 22.77 -17.13
N PHE A 291 -9.35 21.93 -17.12
CA PHE A 291 -9.79 21.26 -15.89
C PHE A 291 -8.77 20.23 -15.40
N ALA A 292 -8.16 19.44 -16.28
CA ALA A 292 -7.13 18.46 -15.94
C ALA A 292 -5.97 19.09 -15.14
N LYS A 293 -5.55 20.32 -15.52
CA LYS A 293 -4.52 21.07 -14.78
C LYS A 293 -4.95 21.49 -13.38
N LEU A 294 -6.21 21.90 -13.21
CA LEU A 294 -6.77 22.24 -11.90
C LEU A 294 -6.92 21.00 -11.02
N ALA A 295 -7.45 19.91 -11.59
CA ALA A 295 -7.55 18.62 -10.93
C ALA A 295 -6.17 18.11 -10.49
N MET A 296 -5.15 18.18 -11.36
CA MET A 296 -3.78 17.82 -11.02
C MET A 296 -3.22 18.68 -9.88
N THR A 297 -3.56 19.98 -9.84
CA THR A 297 -3.18 20.86 -8.74
C THR A 297 -3.85 20.46 -7.43
N ALA A 298 -5.13 20.08 -7.46
CA ALA A 298 -5.87 19.59 -6.30
C ALA A 298 -5.26 18.28 -5.79
N ALA A 299 -5.12 17.28 -6.68
CA ALA A 299 -4.54 15.99 -6.36
C ALA A 299 -3.13 16.11 -5.80
N THR A 300 -2.22 16.86 -6.44
CA THR A 300 -0.84 17.08 -5.94
C THR A 300 -0.80 17.63 -4.51
N ARG A 301 -1.78 18.46 -4.13
CA ARG A 301 -1.84 19.04 -2.78
C ARG A 301 -2.43 18.05 -1.78
N PHE A 302 -3.53 17.41 -2.16
CA PHE A 302 -4.26 16.50 -1.29
C PHE A 302 -3.51 15.19 -1.07
N ASP A 303 -2.87 14.66 -2.09
CA ASP A 303 -1.98 13.50 -2.03
C ASP A 303 -0.88 13.65 -0.96
N ARG A 304 -0.36 14.87 -0.76
CA ARG A 304 0.64 15.19 0.26
C ARG A 304 0.07 15.45 1.65
N SER A 305 -1.22 15.72 1.75
CA SER A 305 -1.91 16.07 2.99
C SER A 305 -3.41 15.76 2.84
N PRO A 306 -3.80 14.47 2.94
CA PRO A 306 -5.16 14.02 2.67
C PRO A 306 -6.04 14.28 3.90
N GLN A 307 -6.21 15.57 4.22
CA GLN A 307 -6.98 16.02 5.37
C GLN A 307 -8.06 17.01 4.95
N LYS A 308 -9.20 16.93 5.63
CA LYS A 308 -10.32 17.83 5.43
C LYS A 308 -9.92 19.30 5.48
N GLY A 309 -10.34 20.07 4.48
CA GLY A 309 -10.07 21.51 4.38
C GLY A 309 -8.68 21.88 3.83
N THR A 310 -7.83 20.91 3.50
CA THR A 310 -6.52 21.17 2.86
C THR A 310 -6.67 21.97 1.57
N LEU A 311 -7.73 21.71 0.80
CA LEU A 311 -7.96 22.33 -0.49
C LEU A 311 -8.71 23.66 -0.42
N ASP A 312 -9.44 23.95 0.66
CA ASP A 312 -10.24 25.18 0.81
C ASP A 312 -9.41 26.45 0.66
N THR A 313 -8.19 26.43 1.20
CA THR A 313 -7.27 27.58 1.12
C THR A 313 -6.55 27.66 -0.22
N ALA A 314 -6.36 26.52 -0.89
CA ALA A 314 -5.61 26.42 -2.13
C ALA A 314 -6.36 27.02 -3.33
N PHE A 315 -7.69 27.08 -3.26
CA PHE A 315 -8.56 27.54 -4.34
C PHE A 315 -9.36 28.80 -4.00
N ALA A 316 -8.89 29.59 -3.03
CA ALA A 316 -9.40 30.93 -2.75
C ALA A 316 -8.86 31.99 -3.75
N PRO A 317 -9.58 33.11 -3.98
CA PRO A 317 -10.91 33.43 -3.46
C PRO A 317 -12.03 32.74 -4.25
N PHE A 318 -13.14 32.44 -3.57
CA PHE A 318 -14.38 31.91 -4.14
C PHE A 318 -15.59 32.55 -3.45
N ASP A 319 -16.79 32.47 -4.05
CA ASP A 319 -18.02 32.93 -3.41
C ASP A 319 -18.47 31.94 -2.33
N LYS A 320 -18.30 32.33 -1.06
CA LYS A 320 -18.65 31.50 0.10
C LYS A 320 -20.13 31.18 0.19
N ALA A 321 -21.01 32.10 -0.22
CA ALA A 321 -22.45 31.87 -0.17
C ALA A 321 -22.88 30.90 -1.27
N ALA A 322 -22.32 31.05 -2.47
CA ALA A 322 -22.53 30.10 -3.56
C ALA A 322 -22.01 28.70 -3.19
N TYR A 323 -20.81 28.60 -2.63
CA TYR A 323 -20.23 27.33 -2.18
C TYR A 323 -21.07 26.67 -1.08
N ALA A 324 -21.56 27.44 -0.10
CA ALA A 324 -22.45 26.91 0.94
C ALA A 324 -23.76 26.33 0.36
N ALA A 325 -24.33 26.98 -0.66
CA ALA A 325 -25.51 26.47 -1.36
C ALA A 325 -25.22 25.17 -2.14
N LEU A 326 -24.06 25.10 -2.81
CA LEU A 326 -23.59 23.90 -3.49
C LEU A 326 -23.39 22.74 -2.52
N LEU A 327 -22.70 22.96 -1.40
CA LEU A 327 -22.44 21.93 -0.39
C LEU A 327 -23.75 21.43 0.24
N LYS A 328 -24.71 22.32 0.48
CA LYS A 328 -26.05 21.93 0.93
C LYS A 328 -26.76 21.04 -0.10
N ALA A 329 -26.65 21.34 -1.39
CA ALA A 329 -27.21 20.50 -2.44
C ALA A 329 -26.48 19.16 -2.57
N ALA A 330 -25.18 19.12 -2.27
CA ALA A 330 -24.38 17.90 -2.29
C ALA A 330 -24.84 16.86 -1.26
N HIS A 331 -25.22 17.33 -0.07
CA HIS A 331 -25.74 16.50 1.02
C HIS A 331 -27.25 16.30 1.00
N ALA A 332 -27.96 16.89 0.02
CA ALA A 332 -29.39 16.66 -0.14
C ALA A 332 -29.64 15.25 -0.70
N SER A 333 -30.89 14.78 -0.64
CA SER A 333 -31.25 13.47 -1.19
C SER A 333 -30.90 13.38 -2.68
N ASN A 334 -30.22 12.30 -3.08
CA ASN A 334 -29.65 12.07 -4.41
C ASN A 334 -28.49 13.02 -4.80
N GLY A 335 -27.98 13.80 -3.85
CA GLY A 335 -26.73 14.53 -4.05
C GLY A 335 -25.52 13.59 -3.98
N PRO A 336 -24.37 13.99 -4.55
CA PRO A 336 -23.15 13.18 -4.58
C PRO A 336 -22.55 12.88 -3.19
N LEU A 337 -23.01 13.54 -2.12
CA LEU A 337 -22.60 13.30 -0.73
C LEU A 337 -23.80 12.97 0.17
N ASP A 338 -24.85 12.38 -0.40
CA ASP A 338 -26.00 11.87 0.34
C ASP A 338 -25.58 10.69 1.23
N LYS A 339 -25.70 10.85 2.56
CA LYS A 339 -25.33 9.82 3.54
C LYS A 339 -26.18 8.54 3.46
N ASP A 340 -27.40 8.66 2.92
CA ASP A 340 -28.34 7.54 2.77
C ASP A 340 -28.38 7.04 1.31
N GLY A 341 -27.65 7.72 0.41
CA GLY A 341 -27.52 7.40 -1.00
C GLY A 341 -26.35 6.46 -1.30
N GLN A 342 -26.33 5.93 -2.52
CA GLN A 342 -25.12 5.30 -3.04
C GLN A 342 -24.13 6.39 -3.47
N PRO A 343 -22.84 6.26 -3.13
CA PRO A 343 -21.83 7.16 -3.67
C PRO A 343 -21.90 7.21 -5.21
N PRO A 344 -21.76 8.40 -5.82
CA PRO A 344 -21.82 8.53 -7.26
C PRO A 344 -20.61 7.88 -7.93
N GLU A 345 -20.73 7.58 -9.22
CA GLU A 345 -19.58 7.34 -10.09
C GLU A 345 -19.01 8.67 -10.60
N LEU A 346 -17.75 8.65 -11.00
CA LEU A 346 -17.03 9.75 -11.62
C LEU A 346 -17.82 10.26 -12.84
N PRO A 347 -18.41 11.46 -12.79
CA PRO A 347 -19.25 11.91 -13.87
C PRO A 347 -18.43 12.11 -15.15
N LEU A 348 -19.06 11.97 -16.31
CA LEU A 348 -18.46 12.21 -17.64
C LEU A 348 -17.35 11.21 -18.06
N LEU A 349 -16.97 10.25 -17.20
CA LEU A 349 -15.95 9.24 -17.47
C LEU A 349 -16.50 7.84 -17.15
N ASP A 350 -17.36 7.32 -18.04
CA ASP A 350 -18.15 6.10 -17.81
C ASP A 350 -17.28 4.85 -17.59
N ASP A 351 -16.17 4.77 -18.31
CA ASP A 351 -15.11 3.78 -18.10
C ASP A 351 -13.81 4.52 -18.37
N ALA A 352 -13.17 5.02 -17.31
CA ALA A 352 -11.99 5.89 -17.38
C ALA A 352 -10.73 5.19 -17.91
N GLY A 353 -10.86 4.28 -18.89
CA GLY A 353 -9.77 3.46 -19.44
C GLY A 353 -9.61 2.10 -18.75
N GLY A 354 -10.67 1.53 -18.19
CA GLY A 354 -10.66 0.32 -17.38
C GLY A 354 -10.37 0.58 -15.89
N HIS A 355 -10.41 1.84 -15.47
CA HIS A 355 -10.08 2.27 -14.11
C HIS A 355 -11.30 2.32 -13.19
N MET A 356 -11.07 2.27 -11.87
CA MET A 356 -12.12 2.35 -10.86
C MET A 356 -12.70 3.77 -10.79
N THR A 357 -14.00 3.95 -11.00
CA THR A 357 -14.66 5.27 -11.09
C THR A 357 -15.63 5.58 -9.93
N GLY A 358 -15.83 4.67 -8.97
CA GLY A 358 -16.74 4.92 -7.84
C GLY A 358 -16.13 5.85 -6.79
N TYR A 359 -16.91 6.78 -6.26
CA TYR A 359 -16.56 7.53 -5.05
C TYR A 359 -16.86 6.70 -3.79
N SER A 360 -16.22 7.01 -2.67
CA SER A 360 -16.66 6.58 -1.34
C SER A 360 -17.69 7.57 -0.76
N SER A 361 -18.31 7.18 0.36
CA SER A 361 -19.12 8.10 1.17
C SER A 361 -18.31 9.21 1.85
N ASP A 362 -16.99 9.07 1.89
CA ASP A 362 -16.08 9.97 2.61
C ASP A 362 -15.29 10.89 1.65
N ALA A 363 -15.69 10.96 0.38
CA ALA A 363 -15.12 11.86 -0.61
C ALA A 363 -15.03 13.31 -0.09
N GLU A 364 -13.87 13.93 -0.24
CA GLU A 364 -13.63 15.27 0.30
C GLU A 364 -14.17 16.34 -0.66
N ALA A 365 -15.03 17.19 -0.11
CA ALA A 365 -15.61 18.31 -0.85
C ALA A 365 -14.79 19.59 -0.63
N PHE A 366 -14.47 20.30 -1.71
CA PHE A 366 -13.73 21.55 -1.65
C PHE A 366 -14.24 22.58 -2.67
N PRO A 367 -14.08 23.88 -2.41
CA PRO A 367 -14.43 24.93 -3.35
C PRO A 367 -13.41 24.96 -4.50
N LEU A 368 -13.89 25.07 -5.74
CA LEU A 368 -13.04 25.22 -6.92
C LEU A 368 -13.58 26.33 -7.80
N VAL A 369 -12.73 27.28 -8.22
CA VAL A 369 -13.10 28.26 -9.24
C VAL A 369 -12.64 27.77 -10.61
N PHE A 370 -13.59 27.53 -11.51
CA PHE A 370 -13.32 27.09 -12.87
C PHE A 370 -14.05 27.99 -13.86
N ARG A 371 -13.31 28.58 -14.81
CA ARG A 371 -13.84 29.53 -15.81
C ARG A 371 -14.67 30.68 -15.21
N GLY A 372 -14.27 31.14 -14.01
CA GLY A 372 -14.90 32.24 -13.29
C GLY A 372 -16.12 31.86 -12.45
N GLU A 373 -16.52 30.59 -12.45
CA GLU A 373 -17.64 30.06 -11.67
C GLU A 373 -17.13 29.39 -10.39
N THR A 374 -17.77 29.66 -9.24
CA THR A 374 -17.54 28.88 -8.01
C THR A 374 -18.29 27.56 -8.12
N LEU A 375 -17.55 26.45 -8.07
CA LEU A 375 -18.04 25.08 -8.15
C LEU A 375 -17.83 24.33 -6.84
N LEU A 376 -18.58 23.25 -6.68
CA LEU A 376 -18.27 22.18 -5.74
C LEU A 376 -17.36 21.20 -6.45
N ALA A 377 -16.16 20.97 -5.93
CA ALA A 377 -15.33 19.87 -6.38
C ALA A 377 -15.30 18.75 -5.34
N LEU A 378 -15.21 17.51 -5.80
CA LEU A 378 -14.96 16.33 -4.97
C LEU A 378 -13.63 15.71 -5.36
N ILE A 379 -12.86 15.26 -4.37
CA ILE A 379 -11.67 14.44 -4.54
C ILE A 379 -11.78 13.17 -3.71
N ASP A 380 -11.42 12.03 -4.30
CA ASP A 380 -11.38 10.75 -3.61
C ASP A 380 -10.50 9.74 -4.36
N HIS A 381 -10.23 8.59 -3.72
CA HIS A 381 -9.68 7.42 -4.38
C HIS A 381 -10.70 6.71 -5.28
N GLY A 382 -10.26 5.88 -6.21
CA GLY A 382 -11.16 5.10 -7.07
C GLY A 382 -11.70 3.84 -6.37
N HIS A 383 -13.02 3.62 -6.43
CA HIS A 383 -13.69 2.45 -5.84
C HIS A 383 -14.37 1.54 -6.87
N VAL A 384 -14.39 0.24 -6.56
CA VAL A 384 -15.31 -0.76 -7.16
C VAL A 384 -15.82 -1.69 -6.05
N GLY A 385 -17.05 -1.47 -5.60
CA GLY A 385 -17.60 -2.17 -4.44
C GLY A 385 -16.80 -1.85 -3.17
N TRP A 386 -16.24 -2.87 -2.53
CA TRP A 386 -15.37 -2.70 -1.34
C TRP A 386 -13.89 -2.48 -1.69
N ARG A 387 -13.50 -2.59 -2.97
CA ARG A 387 -12.13 -2.41 -3.41
C ARG A 387 -11.83 -0.94 -3.65
N VAL A 388 -10.62 -0.54 -3.30
CA VAL A 388 -10.09 0.82 -3.44
C VAL A 388 -8.75 0.74 -4.15
N ASN A 389 -8.45 1.68 -5.04
CA ASN A 389 -7.12 1.85 -5.60
C ASN A 389 -6.45 3.13 -5.09
N ASN A 390 -5.16 3.32 -5.43
CA ASN A 390 -4.42 4.50 -4.97
C ASN A 390 -4.66 5.75 -5.83
N ASP A 391 -5.33 5.62 -6.97
CA ASP A 391 -5.51 6.71 -7.92
C ASP A 391 -6.47 7.77 -7.39
N TRP A 392 -6.33 9.01 -7.85
CA TRP A 392 -7.17 10.13 -7.47
C TRP A 392 -8.21 10.45 -8.54
N MET A 393 -9.43 10.71 -8.11
CA MET A 393 -10.52 11.19 -8.95
C MET A 393 -10.89 12.61 -8.53
N VAL A 394 -11.06 13.51 -9.50
CA VAL A 394 -11.54 14.87 -9.22
C VAL A 394 -12.67 15.21 -10.17
N ALA A 395 -13.82 15.63 -9.63
CA ALA A 395 -14.93 16.13 -10.42
C ALA A 395 -15.49 17.40 -9.83
N ALA A 396 -16.19 18.18 -10.66
CA ALA A 396 -16.79 19.44 -10.27
C ALA A 396 -18.24 19.55 -10.73
N TRP A 397 -19.08 20.15 -9.89
CA TRP A 397 -20.49 20.37 -10.09
C TRP A 397 -20.85 21.84 -9.91
N ARG A 398 -21.82 22.29 -10.69
CA ARG A 398 -22.49 23.58 -10.51
C ARG A 398 -23.90 23.39 -9.96
N LEU A 399 -24.46 24.44 -9.39
CA LEU A 399 -25.85 24.47 -8.96
C LEU A 399 -26.70 25.12 -10.05
N LYS A 400 -27.66 24.38 -10.60
CA LYS A 400 -28.60 24.88 -11.60
C LYS A 400 -30.01 24.42 -11.25
N ASN A 401 -30.93 25.38 -11.13
CA ASN A 401 -32.33 25.13 -10.77
C ASN A 401 -32.49 24.28 -9.49
N GLY A 402 -31.57 24.44 -8.52
CA GLY A 402 -31.59 23.70 -7.25
C GLY A 402 -31.01 22.29 -7.31
N ALA A 403 -30.51 21.84 -8.46
CA ALA A 403 -29.85 20.54 -8.63
C ALA A 403 -28.37 20.70 -9.01
N LEU A 404 -27.54 19.72 -8.64
CA LEU A 404 -26.15 19.68 -9.05
C LEU A 404 -26.02 19.09 -10.45
N GLU A 405 -25.35 19.83 -11.34
CA GLU A 405 -25.03 19.42 -12.70
C GLU A 405 -23.51 19.24 -12.83
N PRO A 406 -23.00 18.10 -13.30
CA PRO A 406 -21.57 17.92 -13.54
C PRO A 406 -21.04 18.91 -14.56
N VAL A 407 -19.87 19.48 -14.28
CA VAL A 407 -19.19 20.45 -15.14
C VAL A 407 -17.96 19.81 -15.79
N ALA A 408 -17.17 19.08 -15.00
CA ALA A 408 -15.94 18.47 -15.46
C ALA A 408 -15.51 17.33 -14.54
N ALA A 409 -14.71 16.42 -15.07
CA ALA A 409 -14.08 15.34 -14.31
C ALA A 409 -12.69 15.03 -14.85
N ALA A 410 -11.84 14.47 -13.98
CA ALA A 410 -10.51 14.02 -14.30
C ALA A 410 -10.14 12.77 -13.47
N TYR A 411 -9.42 11.86 -14.11
CA TYR A 411 -8.79 10.70 -13.50
C TYR A 411 -7.28 10.90 -13.43
N ILE A 412 -6.69 10.67 -12.27
CA ILE A 412 -5.27 10.93 -12.00
C ILE A 412 -4.66 9.68 -11.36
N SER A 413 -3.86 8.94 -12.13
CA SER A 413 -3.18 7.76 -11.62
C SER A 413 -2.02 8.13 -10.69
N VAL A 414 -1.84 7.34 -9.64
CA VAL A 414 -0.67 7.37 -8.75
C VAL A 414 0.30 6.26 -9.17
N ASN A 415 1.38 6.64 -9.84
CA ASN A 415 2.34 5.68 -10.38
C ASN A 415 3.61 5.65 -9.53
N ARG A 416 4.03 4.44 -9.12
CA ARG A 416 5.35 4.22 -8.50
C ARG A 416 6.45 4.79 -9.39
N ASP A 417 7.39 5.48 -8.75
CA ASP A 417 8.59 6.03 -9.36
C ASP A 417 9.83 5.47 -8.65
N LYS A 418 11.01 6.08 -8.84
CA LYS A 418 12.30 5.63 -8.33
C LYS A 418 12.25 5.13 -6.86
N LEU A 419 13.05 4.10 -6.60
CA LEU A 419 13.37 3.68 -5.25
C LEU A 419 14.06 4.83 -4.49
N LEU A 420 13.55 5.14 -3.29
CA LEU A 420 14.14 6.11 -2.37
C LEU A 420 15.09 5.43 -1.39
N LEU A 421 14.59 4.40 -0.71
CA LEU A 421 15.28 3.76 0.42
C LEU A 421 14.88 2.29 0.50
N ALA A 422 15.76 1.44 1.04
CA ALA A 422 15.44 0.06 1.34
C ALA A 422 16.19 -0.41 2.58
N ALA A 423 15.52 -1.22 3.40
CA ALA A 423 16.11 -1.75 4.62
C ALA A 423 15.56 -3.15 4.96
N PRO A 424 16.41 -4.06 5.48
CA PRO A 424 15.91 -5.25 6.13
C PRO A 424 15.20 -4.85 7.42
N VAL A 425 14.06 -5.45 7.66
CA VAL A 425 13.22 -5.21 8.84
C VAL A 425 12.75 -6.55 9.40
N PRO A 426 12.43 -6.63 10.70
CA PRO A 426 11.78 -7.81 11.24
C PRO A 426 10.50 -8.10 10.46
N ALA A 427 10.35 -9.34 10.00
CA ALA A 427 9.10 -9.80 9.40
C ALA A 427 7.95 -9.66 10.43
N PRO A 428 6.74 -9.30 9.99
CA PRO A 428 5.59 -9.27 10.88
C PRO A 428 5.33 -10.67 11.45
N PRO A 429 4.77 -10.78 12.67
CA PRO A 429 4.31 -12.08 13.15
C PRO A 429 3.22 -12.64 12.20
N PRO A 430 3.12 -13.96 12.03
CA PRO A 430 2.07 -14.57 11.21
C PRO A 430 0.69 -14.09 11.64
N GLU A 431 -0.17 -13.74 10.68
CA GLU A 431 -1.55 -13.35 10.99
C GLU A 431 -2.29 -14.57 11.54
N THR A 432 -2.77 -14.47 12.79
CA THR A 432 -3.69 -15.46 13.36
C THR A 432 -5.11 -15.09 12.93
N HIS A 433 -5.64 -15.77 11.92
CA HIS A 433 -7.06 -15.64 11.53
C HIS A 433 -7.98 -16.48 12.41
#